data_AF-A0A4S2HGY9-F1
#
_entry.id   AF-A0A4S2HGY9-F1
#
_cell.length_a   1.000
_cell.length_b   1.000
_cell.length_c   1.000
_cell.angle_alpha   90.00
_cell.angle_beta   90.00
_cell.angle_gamma   90.00
#
_symmetry.space_group_name_H-M   'P 1'
#
loop_
_entity.id
_entity.type
_entity.pdbx_description
1 polymer ?
#
loop_
_entity_poly.entity_id
_entity_poly.type
_entity_poly.pdbx_seq_one_letter_code
_entity_poly.pdbx_strand_id
1 'polypeptide(L)'
;MAAPGVSVDEILEWQEIAYDAFLKQALKEEWNRMNQKTLIVYKSTTGFTRKYAKLAGKETGSKVIEYQKATAKLVSGYDTAVFGSRAHAGRMNGYHRIKKMFQKSGAKQMVFP
;
A
#
# COMPACT_ATOMS: atom_id res chain seq x y z
N MET A 1 35.61 -3.16 24.16
CA MET A 1 37.06 -3.07 23.90
C MET A 1 37.23 -2.69 22.45
N ALA A 2 37.80 -1.52 22.13
CA ALA A 2 38.16 -1.17 20.76
C ALA A 2 39.23 -2.15 20.26
N ALA A 3 39.16 -2.55 18.98
CA ALA A 3 40.22 -3.34 18.36
C ALA A 3 41.53 -2.51 18.38
N PRO A 4 42.69 -3.10 18.74
CA PRO A 4 43.94 -2.35 18.80
C PRO A 4 44.31 -1.83 17.40
N GLY A 5 44.39 -0.50 17.25
CA GLY A 5 44.91 0.15 16.03
C GLY A 5 43.98 1.13 15.31
N VAL A 6 42.72 1.29 15.72
CA VAL A 6 41.78 2.25 15.07
C VAL A 6 41.86 3.61 15.76
N SER A 7 42.07 4.68 15.00
CA SER A 7 42.15 6.04 15.55
C SER A 7 40.77 6.58 15.93
N VAL A 8 40.71 7.59 16.82
CA VAL A 8 39.44 8.23 17.20
C VAL A 8 38.78 8.89 15.99
N ASP A 9 39.58 9.47 15.09
CA ASP A 9 39.09 10.12 13.87
C ASP A 9 38.45 9.11 12.91
N GLU A 10 39.04 7.92 12.76
CA GLU A 10 38.46 6.83 11.97
C GLU A 10 37.12 6.33 12.56
N ILE A 11 37.01 6.28 13.90
CA ILE A 11 35.76 5.90 14.57
C ILE A 11 34.68 6.96 14.33
N LEU A 12 35.03 8.25 14.41
CA LEU A 12 34.11 9.36 14.17
C LEU A 12 33.63 9.36 12.70
N GLU A 13 34.53 9.15 11.75
CA GLU A 13 34.20 9.06 10.33
C GLU A 13 33.22 7.90 10.05
N TRP A 14 33.45 6.73 10.66
CA TRP A 14 32.51 5.61 10.54
C TRP A 14 31.16 5.89 11.16
N GLN A 15 31.11 6.61 12.29
CA GLN A 15 29.87 7.03 12.90
C GLN A 15 29.09 7.99 12.00
N GLU A 16 29.77 8.96 11.39
CA GLU A 16 29.15 9.90 10.46
C GLU A 16 28.60 9.18 9.22
N ILE A 17 29.38 8.28 8.60
CA ILE A 17 28.94 7.49 7.45
C ILE A 17 27.71 6.63 7.81
N ALA A 18 27.74 5.97 8.96
CA ALA A 18 26.63 5.13 9.42
C ALA A 18 25.37 5.96 9.68
N TYR A 19 25.51 7.14 10.30
CA TYR A 19 24.41 8.03 10.59
C TYR A 19 23.78 8.60 9.30
N ASP A 20 24.61 9.02 8.34
CA ASP A 20 24.14 9.49 7.03
C ASP A 20 23.41 8.41 6.25
N ALA A 21 23.94 7.18 6.25
CA ALA A 21 23.29 6.05 5.60
C ALA A 21 21.93 5.75 6.24
N PHE A 22 21.86 5.78 7.58
CA PHE A 22 20.62 5.61 8.33
C PHE A 22 19.60 6.70 7.98
N LEU A 23 19.99 7.98 8.00
CA LEU A 23 19.10 9.10 7.67
C LEU A 23 18.58 9.01 6.23
N LYS A 24 19.44 8.70 5.25
CA LYS A 24 19.04 8.52 3.85
C LYS A 24 18.02 7.39 3.69
N GLN A 25 18.22 6.28 4.40
CA GLN A 25 17.28 5.16 4.39
C GLN A 25 15.94 5.54 5.04
N ALA A 26 15.96 6.19 6.20
CA ALA A 26 14.76 6.63 6.90
C ALA A 26 13.94 7.62 6.06
N LEU A 27 14.60 8.62 5.46
CA LEU A 27 13.96 9.59 4.56
C LEU A 27 13.36 8.91 3.32
N LYS A 28 14.05 7.93 2.73
CA LYS A 28 13.53 7.16 1.60
C LYS A 28 12.29 6.35 1.96
N GLU A 29 12.25 5.76 3.15
CA GLU A 29 11.09 5.02 3.64
C GLU A 29 9.90 5.95 3.91
N GLU A 30 10.14 7.09 4.54
CA GLU A 30 9.12 8.11 4.76
C GLU A 30 8.56 8.66 3.45
N TRP A 31 9.44 8.97 2.50
CA TRP A 31 9.05 9.39 1.16
C TRP A 31 8.18 8.35 0.46
N ASN A 32 8.59 7.08 0.51
CA ASN A 32 7.82 5.99 -0.05
C ASN A 32 6.46 5.87 0.63
N ARG A 33 6.38 5.96 1.97
CA ARG A 33 5.11 5.94 2.72
C ARG A 33 4.19 7.08 2.32
N MET A 34 4.70 8.31 2.22
CA MET A 34 3.89 9.48 1.85
C MET A 34 3.37 9.41 0.41
N ASN A 35 4.10 8.74 -0.49
CA ASN A 35 3.75 8.65 -1.90
C ASN A 35 3.03 7.34 -2.29
N GLN A 36 2.69 6.47 -1.32
CA GLN A 36 1.92 5.25 -1.56
C GLN A 36 0.50 5.61 -2.02
N LYS A 37 0.12 5.18 -3.23
CA LYS A 37 -1.22 5.41 -3.76
C LYS A 37 -2.10 4.19 -3.54
N THR A 38 -3.17 4.39 -2.78
CA THR A 38 -4.18 3.35 -2.51
C THR A 38 -5.46 3.59 -3.30
N LEU A 39 -5.98 2.53 -3.92
CA LEU A 39 -7.27 2.47 -4.58
C LEU A 39 -8.23 1.57 -3.81
N ILE A 40 -9.41 2.07 -3.50
CA ILE A 40 -10.50 1.28 -2.89
C ILE A 40 -11.53 0.98 -3.97
N VAL A 41 -11.74 -0.31 -4.26
CA VAL A 41 -12.77 -0.80 -5.16
C VAL A 41 -13.88 -1.43 -4.33
N TYR A 42 -15.13 -1.00 -4.50
CA TYR A 42 -16.26 -1.59 -3.77
C TYR A 42 -17.31 -2.20 -4.69
N LYS A 43 -17.87 -3.34 -4.26
CA LYS A 43 -19.13 -3.89 -4.78
C LYS A 43 -20.19 -3.81 -3.68
N SER A 44 -21.27 -3.06 -3.94
CA SER A 44 -22.36 -2.90 -2.98
C SER A 44 -23.71 -3.13 -3.65
N THR A 45 -24.61 -3.83 -2.96
CA THR A 45 -26.00 -4.06 -3.42
C THR A 45 -26.98 -3.16 -2.68
N THR A 46 -26.86 -3.06 -1.35
CA THR A 46 -27.77 -2.28 -0.50
C THR A 46 -27.14 -1.02 0.10
N GLY A 47 -25.93 -0.63 -0.36
CA GLY A 47 -25.27 0.62 0.03
C GLY A 47 -24.31 0.55 1.23
N PHE A 48 -24.37 -0.48 2.09
CA PHE A 48 -23.47 -0.59 3.25
C PHE A 48 -21.98 -0.53 2.88
N THR A 49 -21.53 -1.39 1.97
CA THR A 49 -20.13 -1.41 1.52
C THR A 49 -19.71 -0.08 0.86
N ARG A 50 -20.62 0.59 0.15
CA ARG A 50 -20.36 1.93 -0.42
C ARG A 50 -20.10 2.95 0.69
N LYS A 51 -20.90 2.94 1.77
CA LYS A 51 -20.75 3.85 2.92
C LYS A 51 -19.36 3.68 3.54
N TYR A 52 -18.97 2.44 3.85
CA TYR A 52 -17.66 2.16 4.46
C TYR A 52 -16.50 2.46 3.50
N ALA A 53 -16.60 2.12 2.22
CA ALA A 53 -15.56 2.43 1.25
C ALA A 53 -15.33 3.94 1.09
N LYS A 54 -16.40 4.74 1.09
CA LYS A 54 -16.30 6.21 1.05
C LYS A 54 -15.71 6.79 2.33
N LEU A 55 -16.10 6.26 3.49
CA LEU A 55 -15.53 6.69 4.78
C LEU A 55 -14.04 6.38 4.82
N ALA A 56 -13.65 5.13 4.51
CA ALA A 56 -12.25 4.74 4.44
C ALA A 56 -11.45 5.63 3.48
N GLY A 57 -11.95 5.86 2.27
CA GLY A 57 -11.27 6.74 1.31
C GLY A 57 -11.15 8.19 1.77
N LYS A 58 -12.12 8.69 2.55
CA LYS A 58 -12.04 10.03 3.16
C LYS A 58 -10.94 10.09 4.23
N GLU A 59 -10.93 9.12 5.15
CA GLU A 59 -9.95 9.07 6.25
C GLU A 59 -8.51 8.81 5.75
N THR A 60 -8.35 8.05 4.67
CA THR A 60 -7.03 7.68 4.12
C THR A 60 -6.62 8.49 2.90
N GLY A 61 -7.41 9.46 2.44
CA GLY A 61 -7.18 10.20 1.19
C GLY A 61 -7.16 9.31 -0.08
N SER A 62 -7.64 8.07 0.02
CA SER A 62 -7.57 7.09 -1.07
C SER A 62 -8.69 7.28 -2.09
N LYS A 63 -8.40 7.00 -3.36
CA LYS A 63 -9.42 7.04 -4.40
C LYS A 63 -10.40 5.89 -4.22
N VAL A 64 -11.70 6.18 -4.32
CA VAL A 64 -12.76 5.17 -4.18
C VAL A 64 -13.52 5.03 -5.49
N ILE A 65 -13.65 3.79 -5.99
CA ILE A 65 -14.39 3.49 -7.22
C ILE A 65 -15.32 2.29 -7.06
N GLU A 66 -16.31 2.22 -7.95
CA GLU A 66 -17.20 1.08 -8.06
C GLU A 66 -16.56 -0.09 -8.80
N TYR A 67 -16.95 -1.30 -8.40
CA TYR A 67 -16.52 -2.57 -8.99
C TYR A 67 -16.62 -2.63 -10.52
N GLN A 68 -17.65 -2.02 -11.09
CA GLN A 68 -17.87 -1.98 -12.53
C GLN A 68 -16.84 -1.10 -13.25
N LYS A 69 -16.30 -0.08 -12.58
CA LYS A 69 -15.31 0.85 -13.13
C LYS A 69 -13.87 0.34 -13.01
N ALA A 70 -13.64 -0.71 -12.23
CA ALA A 70 -12.32 -1.29 -12.03
C ALA A 70 -11.84 -2.01 -13.31
N THR A 71 -10.66 -1.61 -13.78
CA THR A 71 -9.93 -2.23 -14.90
C THR A 71 -8.48 -2.47 -14.50
N ALA A 72 -7.80 -3.42 -15.14
CA ALA A 72 -6.39 -3.71 -14.85
C ALA A 72 -5.50 -2.48 -15.07
N LYS A 73 -5.72 -1.73 -16.15
CA LYS A 73 -5.00 -0.48 -16.47
C LYS A 73 -5.21 0.62 -15.42
N LEU A 74 -6.41 0.72 -14.83
CA LEU A 74 -6.64 1.69 -13.77
C LEU A 74 -5.93 1.27 -12.49
N VAL A 75 -6.00 -0.01 -12.14
CA VAL A 75 -5.39 -0.56 -10.92
C VAL A 75 -3.86 -0.52 -10.96
N SER A 76 -3.25 -0.69 -12.13
CA SER A 76 -1.79 -0.64 -12.31
C SER A 76 -1.17 0.71 -11.95
N GLY A 77 -1.96 1.78 -11.87
CA GLY A 77 -1.51 3.10 -11.44
C GLY A 77 -1.43 3.31 -9.92
N TYR A 78 -1.71 2.26 -9.14
CA TYR A 78 -1.75 2.29 -7.69
C TYR A 78 -0.81 1.24 -7.09
N ASP A 79 -0.19 1.57 -5.97
CA ASP A 79 0.66 0.63 -5.24
C ASP A 79 -0.18 -0.45 -4.55
N THR A 80 -1.29 -0.04 -3.93
CA THR A 80 -2.18 -0.93 -3.17
C THR A 80 -3.61 -0.83 -3.69
N ALA A 81 -4.27 -1.97 -3.84
CA ALA A 81 -5.70 -2.04 -4.14
C ALA A 81 -6.47 -2.78 -3.04
N VAL A 82 -7.49 -2.15 -2.48
CA VAL A 82 -8.40 -2.74 -1.48
C VAL A 82 -9.72 -3.09 -2.16
N PHE A 83 -10.22 -4.31 -1.98
CA PHE A 83 -11.52 -4.71 -2.52
C PHE A 83 -12.53 -5.01 -1.42
N GLY A 84 -13.55 -4.17 -1.30
CA GLY A 84 -14.67 -4.38 -0.38
C GLY A 84 -15.89 -4.98 -1.07
N SER A 85 -16.45 -6.05 -0.51
CA SER A 85 -17.69 -6.69 -0.97
C SER A 85 -18.48 -7.26 0.20
N ARG A 86 -19.77 -7.55 -0.02
CA ARG A 86 -20.52 -8.45 0.88
C ARG A 86 -19.89 -9.85 0.88
N ALA A 87 -19.72 -10.41 2.08
CA ALA A 87 -19.50 -11.83 2.30
C ALA A 87 -20.86 -12.52 2.52
N HIS A 88 -21.09 -13.64 1.85
CA HIS A 88 -22.30 -14.46 2.01
C HIS A 88 -21.95 -15.93 1.82
N ALA A 89 -22.35 -16.78 2.77
CA ALA A 89 -22.08 -18.22 2.76
C ALA A 89 -20.59 -18.57 2.50
N GLY A 90 -19.67 -17.87 3.18
CA GLY A 90 -18.23 -18.06 3.02
C GLY A 90 -17.64 -17.56 1.70
N ARG A 91 -18.42 -16.86 0.87
CA ARG A 91 -17.98 -16.33 -0.43
C ARG A 91 -18.08 -14.81 -0.47
N MET A 92 -17.08 -14.17 -1.06
CA MET A 92 -17.13 -12.76 -1.39
C MET A 92 -17.65 -12.55 -2.82
N ASN A 93 -18.70 -11.74 -2.96
CA ASN A 93 -19.29 -11.48 -4.26
C ASN A 93 -18.30 -10.75 -5.20
N GLY A 94 -18.04 -11.30 -6.38
CA GLY A 94 -17.17 -10.69 -7.39
C GLY A 94 -15.67 -10.92 -7.17
N TYR A 95 -15.28 -11.69 -6.14
CA TYR A 95 -13.89 -12.02 -5.80
C TYR A 95 -13.11 -12.63 -6.98
N HIS A 96 -13.67 -13.62 -7.67
CA HIS A 96 -12.94 -14.29 -8.76
C HIS A 96 -12.53 -13.35 -9.90
N ARG A 97 -13.45 -12.48 -10.32
CA ARG A 97 -13.16 -11.47 -11.36
C ARG A 97 -12.14 -10.45 -10.88
N ILE A 98 -12.28 -9.92 -9.66
CA ILE A 98 -11.36 -8.88 -9.18
C ILE A 98 -9.95 -9.45 -8.95
N LYS A 99 -9.86 -10.69 -8.46
CA LYS A 99 -8.58 -11.40 -8.29
C LYS A 99 -7.87 -11.59 -9.63
N LYS A 100 -8.58 -12.09 -10.65
CA LYS A 100 -8.04 -12.24 -12.02
C LYS A 100 -7.63 -10.91 -12.64
N MET A 101 -8.42 -9.85 -12.42
CA MET A 101 -8.08 -8.51 -12.90
C MET A 101 -6.83 -7.96 -12.20
N PHE A 102 -6.71 -8.17 -10.89
CA PHE A 102 -5.55 -7.75 -10.11
C PHE A 102 -4.28 -8.47 -10.56
N GLN A 103 -4.34 -9.79 -10.76
CA GLN A 103 -3.22 -10.58 -11.31
C GLN A 103 -2.71 -10.02 -12.65
N LYS A 104 -3.58 -9.40 -13.45
CA LYS A 104 -3.23 -8.75 -14.73
C LYS A 104 -2.77 -7.30 -14.59
N SER A 105 -2.95 -6.68 -13.43
CA SER A 105 -2.70 -5.25 -13.22
C SER A 105 -1.26 -4.92 -12.80
N GLY A 106 -0.51 -5.89 -12.27
CA GLY A 106 0.84 -5.64 -11.74
C GLY A 106 0.89 -4.77 -10.48
N ALA A 107 -0.27 -4.45 -9.88
CA ALA A 107 -0.31 -3.77 -8.58
C ALA A 107 0.39 -4.63 -7.51
N LYS A 108 1.08 -3.96 -6.57
CA LYS A 108 2.01 -4.62 -5.65
C LYS A 108 1.29 -5.44 -4.58
N GLN A 109 0.15 -4.95 -4.11
CA GLN A 109 -0.58 -5.56 -3.01
C GLN A 109 -2.10 -5.47 -3.17
N MET A 110 -2.79 -6.55 -2.77
CA MET A 110 -4.25 -6.61 -2.70
C MET A 110 -4.71 -6.99 -1.30
N VAL A 111 -5.70 -6.26 -0.77
CA VAL A 111 -6.28 -6.53 0.56
C VAL A 111 -7.79 -6.76 0.43
N PHE A 112 -8.29 -7.77 1.15
CA PHE A 112 -9.70 -8.10 1.28
C PHE A 112 -10.10 -7.97 2.76
N PRO A 113 -11.01 -7.05 3.11
CA PRO A 113 -11.55 -6.91 4.45
C PRO A 113 -12.67 -7.92 4.76
#